data_AF-A0A927CUN4-F1
#
_entry.id   AF-A0A927CUN4-F1
#
_cell.length_a   1.000
_cell.length_b   1.000
_cell.length_c   1.000
_cell.angle_alpha   90.00
_cell.angle_beta   90.00
_cell.angle_gamma   90.00
#
_symmetry.space_group_name_H-M   'P 1'
#
loop_
_entity.id
_entity.type
_entity.pdbx_description
1 polymer ?
#
loop_
_entity_poly.entity_id
_entity_poly.type
_entity_poly.pdbx_seq_one_letter_code
_entity_poly.pdbx_strand_id
1 'polypeptide(L)'
;MEHQLVEKGSVRLFHHELAMKIGLNEAIVLQQFDYWLQVSKHEKQGRKWVFNTYEGWHEQFPYWSFSTLKRTIRRLEEMGLLLTGRFNKMKTDRTKWYSIDYERCEELLGEEDEQQPQVDETLPVDSAEGAKTAGELSFVSLWTAEEDEEVDTISSERNIDFVHDDLTIPKITQKSILKNEKNIQKSAIVTEVIAYLNDKTNSCFRPTNRKNRDVIIARLNEGYSLEDFKKVIDVKTEHWLADSYWSRYLRPATLFGTKFESYLNQRISPGTGRLREEDFDFDDEA
;
A
#
# COMPACT_ATOMS: atom_id res chain seq x y z
N MET A 1 -5.96 -32.80 -25.46
CA MET A 1 -4.92 -31.76 -25.23
C MET A 1 -4.86 -31.57 -23.73
N GLU A 2 -3.97 -32.32 -23.08
CA GLU A 2 -3.75 -32.25 -21.64
C GLU A 2 -3.05 -30.93 -21.32
N HIS A 3 -3.79 -29.96 -20.77
CA HIS A 3 -3.22 -28.77 -20.16
C HIS A 3 -3.17 -28.94 -18.65
N GLN A 4 -2.35 -29.89 -18.24
CA GLN A 4 -1.74 -29.91 -16.92
C GLN A 4 -0.62 -28.88 -17.02
N LEU A 5 -0.73 -27.70 -16.40
CA LEU A 5 0.42 -26.81 -16.19
C LEU A 5 1.34 -27.44 -15.11
N VAL A 6 1.86 -28.60 -15.52
CA VAL A 6 3.09 -29.31 -15.20
C VAL A 6 3.29 -29.66 -13.73
N GLU A 7 2.87 -30.88 -13.40
CA GLU A 7 3.07 -31.52 -12.11
C GLU A 7 4.55 -31.54 -11.68
N LYS A 8 4.84 -30.69 -10.68
CA LYS A 8 5.57 -31.09 -9.46
C LYS A 8 5.19 -30.13 -8.32
N GLY A 9 3.91 -30.09 -7.99
CA GLY A 9 3.42 -29.30 -6.86
C GLY A 9 1.91 -29.46 -6.66
N SER A 10 1.47 -29.57 -5.41
CA SER A 10 0.05 -29.57 -5.07
C SER A 10 -0.62 -28.31 -5.62
N VAL A 11 -1.68 -28.47 -6.43
CA VAL A 11 -2.51 -27.37 -6.90
C VAL A 11 -3.12 -26.69 -5.67
N ARG A 12 -2.90 -25.38 -5.53
CA ARG A 12 -3.49 -24.59 -4.45
C ARG A 12 -4.73 -23.91 -4.97
N LEU A 13 -5.85 -24.12 -4.29
CA LEU A 13 -7.11 -23.45 -4.59
C LEU A 13 -6.93 -21.96 -4.27
N PHE A 14 -7.30 -21.09 -5.21
CA PHE A 14 -7.27 -19.64 -5.03
C PHE A 14 -8.71 -19.15 -4.91
N HIS A 15 -9.08 -18.63 -3.73
CA HIS A 15 -10.43 -18.12 -3.49
C HIS A 15 -10.57 -16.70 -4.07
N HIS A 16 -11.21 -16.62 -5.24
CA HIS A 16 -11.40 -15.36 -5.97
C HIS A 16 -12.17 -14.30 -5.16
N GLU A 17 -13.26 -14.69 -4.50
CA GLU A 17 -14.08 -13.80 -3.65
C GLU A 17 -13.28 -13.20 -2.51
N LEU A 18 -12.50 -14.02 -1.81
CA LEU A 18 -11.63 -13.55 -0.76
C LEU A 18 -10.63 -12.52 -1.30
N ALA A 19 -10.04 -12.79 -2.46
CA ALA A 19 -9.12 -11.86 -3.12
C ALA A 19 -9.78 -10.54 -3.54
N MET A 20 -11.06 -10.55 -3.93
CA MET A 20 -11.81 -9.32 -4.18
C MET A 20 -11.98 -8.48 -2.91
N LYS A 21 -12.26 -9.14 -1.77
CA LYS A 21 -12.49 -8.46 -0.48
C LYS A 21 -11.21 -7.95 0.16
N ILE A 22 -10.11 -8.73 0.13
CA ILE A 22 -8.88 -8.41 0.87
C ILE A 22 -7.74 -7.87 0.00
N GLY A 23 -7.81 -8.11 -1.31
CA GLY A 23 -6.77 -7.77 -2.29
C GLY A 23 -5.97 -8.99 -2.77
N LEU A 24 -5.48 -8.90 -4.00
CA LEU A 24 -4.76 -10.00 -4.66
C LEU A 24 -3.48 -10.41 -3.92
N ASN A 25 -2.65 -9.46 -3.52
CA ASN A 25 -1.36 -9.75 -2.88
C ASN A 25 -1.58 -10.40 -1.51
N GLU A 26 -2.54 -9.86 -0.76
CA GLU A 26 -2.98 -10.33 0.53
C GLU A 26 -3.51 -11.76 0.44
N ALA A 27 -4.37 -12.07 -0.53
CA ALA A 27 -4.87 -13.42 -0.76
C ALA A 27 -3.77 -14.42 -1.14
N ILE A 28 -2.82 -14.03 -1.99
CA ILE A 28 -1.68 -14.89 -2.34
C ILE A 28 -0.83 -15.21 -1.11
N VAL A 29 -0.50 -14.21 -0.29
CA VAL A 29 0.27 -14.43 0.96
C VAL A 29 -0.52 -15.32 1.91
N LEU A 30 -1.80 -15.03 2.13
CA LEU A 30 -2.64 -15.80 3.04
C LEU A 30 -2.74 -17.27 2.62
N GLN A 31 -2.95 -17.54 1.33
CA GLN A 31 -2.96 -18.89 0.76
C GLN A 31 -1.63 -19.62 0.99
N GLN A 32 -0.51 -18.91 0.88
CA GLN A 32 0.80 -19.49 1.11
C GLN A 32 1.04 -19.79 2.60
N PHE A 33 0.55 -18.95 3.50
CA PHE A 33 0.58 -19.20 4.95
C PHE A 33 -0.28 -20.39 5.34
N ASP A 34 -1.46 -20.56 4.76
CA ASP A 34 -2.34 -21.72 4.99
C ASP A 34 -1.60 -23.03 4.66
N TYR A 35 -0.96 -23.10 3.48
CA TYR A 35 -0.13 -24.24 3.12
C TYR A 35 0.97 -24.54 4.16
N TRP A 36 1.70 -23.52 4.62
CA TRP A 36 2.75 -23.74 5.61
C TRP A 36 2.18 -24.19 6.96
N LEU A 37 1.00 -23.72 7.34
CA LEU A 37 0.31 -24.17 8.55
C LEU A 37 -0.15 -25.63 8.43
N GLN A 38 -0.59 -26.07 7.25
CA GLN A 38 -0.96 -27.46 7.00
C GLN A 38 0.25 -28.40 7.18
N VAL A 39 1.42 -28.00 6.68
CA VAL A 39 2.68 -28.76 6.77
C VAL A 39 3.34 -28.63 8.16
N SER A 40 3.06 -27.55 8.90
CA SER A 40 3.66 -27.30 10.20
C SER A 40 3.28 -28.35 11.24
N LYS A 41 4.27 -28.75 12.05
CA LYS A 41 4.10 -29.62 13.23
C LYS A 41 4.07 -28.82 14.53
N HIS A 42 4.18 -27.49 14.46
CA HIS A 42 4.24 -26.65 15.63
C HIS A 42 2.85 -26.22 16.07
N GLU A 43 2.36 -26.86 17.13
CA GLU A 43 1.08 -26.53 17.74
C GLU A 43 1.29 -25.86 19.10
N LYS A 44 0.60 -24.73 19.32
CA LYS A 44 0.61 -23.97 20.57
C LYS A 44 -0.80 -23.42 20.80
N GLN A 45 -1.29 -23.57 22.03
CA GLN A 45 -2.63 -23.11 22.42
C GLN A 45 -3.75 -23.69 21.54
N GLY A 46 -3.62 -24.96 21.11
CA GLY A 46 -4.62 -25.63 20.28
C GLY A 46 -4.70 -25.14 18.82
N ARG A 47 -3.75 -24.29 18.38
CA ARG A 47 -3.64 -23.83 16.99
C ARG A 47 -2.26 -24.15 16.42
N LYS A 48 -2.19 -24.37 15.11
CA LYS A 48 -0.92 -24.55 14.40
C LYS A 48 -0.29 -23.19 14.14
N TRP A 49 1.03 -23.14 14.17
CA TRP A 49 1.80 -21.93 13.95
C TRP A 49 2.96 -22.18 13.00
N VAL A 50 3.32 -21.15 12.25
CA VAL A 50 4.56 -21.09 11.48
C VAL A 50 5.36 -19.87 11.91
N PHE A 51 6.68 -19.99 11.95
CA PHE A 51 7.56 -18.90 12.32
C PHE A 51 8.64 -18.72 11.26
N ASN A 52 8.99 -17.46 10.99
CA ASN A 52 10.13 -17.13 10.14
C ASN A 52 10.54 -15.67 10.36
N THR A 53 11.72 -15.31 9.85
CA THR A 53 12.12 -13.92 9.71
C THR A 53 11.51 -13.31 8.43
N TYR A 54 11.47 -11.98 8.34
CA TYR A 54 11.04 -11.33 7.09
C TYR A 54 11.96 -11.65 5.92
N GLU A 55 13.25 -11.88 6.18
CA GLU A 55 14.24 -12.30 5.19
C GLU A 55 13.92 -13.71 4.69
N GLY A 56 13.65 -14.65 5.60
CA GLY A 56 13.25 -16.00 5.22
C GLY A 56 11.91 -16.05 4.50
N TRP A 57 10.95 -15.17 4.83
CA TRP A 57 9.74 -15.03 4.03
C TRP A 57 10.03 -14.49 2.63
N HIS A 58 10.92 -13.50 2.51
CA HIS A 58 11.28 -12.92 1.22
C HIS A 58 11.94 -13.93 0.28
N GLU A 59 12.73 -14.89 0.80
CA GLU A 59 13.26 -16.00 0.00
C GLU A 59 12.16 -16.88 -0.63
N GLN A 60 10.99 -17.00 0.03
CA GLN A 60 9.84 -17.73 -0.51
C GLN A 60 9.01 -16.90 -1.50
N PHE A 61 9.19 -15.58 -1.49
CA PHE A 61 8.51 -14.63 -2.39
C PHE A 61 9.54 -13.81 -3.20
N PRO A 62 10.42 -14.46 -4.00
CA PRO A 62 11.51 -13.77 -4.68
C PRO A 62 11.04 -12.79 -5.78
N TYR A 63 9.78 -12.92 -6.20
CA TYR A 63 9.14 -12.06 -7.20
C TYR A 63 8.57 -10.76 -6.61
N TRP A 64 8.62 -10.58 -5.29
CA TRP A 64 8.20 -9.34 -4.63
C TRP A 64 9.36 -8.64 -3.94
N SER A 65 9.27 -7.32 -3.85
CA SER A 65 10.20 -6.56 -3.02
C SER A 65 9.96 -6.84 -1.52
N PHE A 66 11.02 -6.74 -0.73
CA PHE A 66 10.94 -6.83 0.74
C PHE A 66 9.88 -5.88 1.34
N SER A 67 9.76 -4.68 0.78
CA SER A 67 8.76 -3.69 1.23
C SER A 67 7.33 -4.11 0.90
N THR A 68 7.10 -4.72 -0.26
CA THR A 68 5.78 -5.24 -0.66
C THR A 68 5.35 -6.34 0.29
N LEU A 69 6.20 -7.35 0.49
CA LEU A 69 5.91 -8.48 1.39
C LEU A 69 5.62 -7.99 2.82
N LYS A 70 6.47 -7.11 3.35
CA LYS A 70 6.30 -6.56 4.69
C LYS A 70 5.00 -5.76 4.82
N ARG A 71 4.61 -5.01 3.80
CA ARG A 71 3.34 -4.27 3.76
C ARG A 71 2.15 -5.23 3.73
N THR A 72 2.21 -6.26 2.88
CA THR A 72 1.13 -7.25 2.75
C THR A 72 0.91 -8.02 4.04
N ILE A 73 1.97 -8.52 4.69
CA ILE A 73 1.87 -9.21 5.98
C ILE A 73 1.28 -8.29 7.05
N ARG A 74 1.74 -7.03 7.13
CA ARG A 74 1.18 -6.05 8.09
C ARG A 74 -0.30 -5.79 7.86
N ARG A 75 -0.73 -5.70 6.60
CA ARG A 75 -2.14 -5.49 6.28
C ARG A 75 -2.99 -6.68 6.69
N LEU A 76 -2.50 -7.91 6.50
CA LEU A 76 -3.16 -9.12 6.99
C LEU A 76 -3.22 -9.17 8.54
N GLU A 77 -2.17 -8.71 9.22
CA GLU A 77 -2.16 -8.54 10.70
C GLU A 77 -3.24 -7.50 11.12
N GLU A 78 -3.33 -6.36 10.43
CA GLU A 78 -4.28 -5.29 10.72
C GLU A 78 -5.75 -5.68 10.45
N MET A 79 -6.00 -6.49 9.42
CA MET A 79 -7.33 -7.02 9.11
C MET A 79 -7.79 -8.14 10.05
N GLY A 80 -6.90 -8.62 10.93
CA GLY A 80 -7.18 -9.71 11.87
C GLY A 80 -7.16 -11.11 11.23
N LEU A 81 -6.84 -11.22 9.94
CA LEU A 81 -6.78 -12.52 9.23
C LEU A 81 -5.54 -13.32 9.59
N LEU A 82 -4.46 -12.62 9.96
CA LEU A 82 -3.20 -13.22 10.37
C LEU A 82 -2.88 -12.88 11.83
N LEU A 83 -3.02 -13.87 12.70
CA LEU A 83 -2.69 -13.78 14.11
C LEU A 83 -1.18 -13.82 14.30
N THR A 84 -0.67 -12.97 15.20
CA THR A 84 0.75 -12.93 15.54
C THR A 84 1.01 -13.35 16.98
N GLY A 85 1.99 -14.23 17.15
CA GLY A 85 2.44 -14.74 18.43
C GLY A 85 3.95 -14.56 18.63
N ARG A 86 4.38 -14.66 19.89
CA ARG A 86 5.79 -14.77 20.26
C ARG A 86 5.96 -15.96 21.19
N PHE A 87 6.54 -17.04 20.68
CA PHE A 87 6.74 -18.28 21.43
C PHE A 87 8.22 -18.65 21.59
N ASN A 88 9.13 -17.67 21.41
CA ASN A 88 10.57 -17.91 21.49
C ASN A 88 11.04 -18.05 22.94
N LYS A 89 11.94 -19.01 23.17
CA LYS A 89 12.50 -19.28 24.51
C LYS A 89 13.47 -18.19 24.99
N MET A 90 14.19 -17.56 24.06
CA MET A 90 15.19 -16.53 24.36
C MET A 90 14.61 -15.13 24.12
N LYS A 91 14.87 -14.18 25.03
CA LYS A 91 14.38 -12.78 24.92
C LYS A 91 14.97 -12.01 23.74
N THR A 92 16.12 -12.45 23.23
CA THR A 92 16.82 -11.84 22.08
C THR A 92 16.25 -12.28 20.74
N ASP A 93 15.60 -13.45 20.69
CA ASP A 93 14.98 -13.96 19.47
C ASP A 93 13.65 -13.23 19.22
N ARG A 94 13.64 -12.40 18.19
CA ARG A 94 12.49 -11.57 17.79
C ARG A 94 11.65 -12.23 16.70
N THR A 95 11.88 -13.51 16.39
CA THR A 95 11.14 -14.23 15.35
C THR A 95 9.64 -14.23 15.67
N LYS A 96 8.85 -13.78 14.69
CA LYS A 96 7.40 -13.75 14.81
C LYS A 96 6.81 -15.10 14.43
N TRP A 97 5.80 -15.50 15.18
CA TRP A 97 4.97 -16.67 14.88
C TRP A 97 3.65 -16.18 14.30
N TYR A 98 3.13 -16.93 13.34
CA TYR A 98 1.96 -16.59 12.57
C TYR A 98 0.98 -17.76 12.52
N SER A 99 -0.30 -17.45 12.62
CA SER A 99 -1.43 -18.37 12.42
C SER A 99 -2.52 -17.65 11.65
N ILE A 100 -3.34 -18.39 10.92
CA ILE A 100 -4.52 -17.85 10.23
C ILE A 100 -5.72 -17.90 11.17
N ASP A 101 -6.53 -16.84 11.14
CA ASP A 101 -7.86 -16.82 11.74
C ASP A 101 -8.91 -17.21 10.69
N TYR A 102 -9.30 -18.48 10.68
CA TYR A 102 -10.26 -19.01 9.71
C TYR A 102 -11.68 -18.50 9.95
N GLU A 103 -12.05 -18.23 11.21
CA GLU A 103 -13.37 -17.69 11.57
C GLU A 103 -13.54 -16.32 10.92
N ARG A 104 -12.52 -15.46 11.02
CA ARG A 104 -12.53 -14.14 10.39
C ARG A 104 -12.52 -14.21 8.86
N CYS A 105 -11.87 -15.22 8.27
CA CYS A 105 -11.90 -15.43 6.82
C CYS A 105 -13.29 -15.84 6.34
N GLU A 106 -13.99 -16.66 7.10
CA GLU A 106 -15.35 -17.14 6.80
C GLU A 106 -16.39 -16.04 6.97
N GLU A 107 -16.30 -15.23 8.02
CA GLU A 107 -17.13 -14.02 8.19
C GLU A 107 -17.03 -13.08 7.00
N LEU A 108 -15.80 -12.84 6.50
CA LEU A 108 -15.62 -12.00 5.33
C LEU A 108 -16.29 -12.59 4.10
N LEU A 109 -16.40 -13.91 3.97
CA LEU A 109 -17.09 -14.55 2.85
C LEU A 109 -18.61 -14.56 3.04
N GLY A 110 -19.11 -14.71 4.27
CA GLY A 110 -20.53 -14.82 4.62
C GLY A 110 -21.39 -13.56 4.48
N GLU A 111 -20.83 -12.43 4.07
CA GLU A 111 -21.58 -11.22 3.66
C GLU A 111 -22.07 -11.33 2.21
N GLU A 112 -22.74 -12.43 1.85
CA GLU A 112 -23.66 -12.48 0.73
C GLU A 112 -25.07 -12.40 1.32
N ASP A 113 -25.61 -11.18 1.45
CA ASP A 113 -27.04 -11.03 1.72
C ASP A 113 -27.81 -11.67 0.57
N GLU A 114 -28.53 -12.71 0.95
CA GLU A 114 -29.55 -13.44 0.23
C GLU A 114 -30.46 -12.49 -0.58
N GLN A 115 -30.21 -12.36 -1.87
CA GLN A 115 -31.25 -12.01 -2.82
C GLN A 115 -31.56 -13.24 -3.66
N GLN A 116 -32.17 -14.23 -3.00
CA GLN A 116 -33.01 -15.17 -3.72
C GLN A 116 -34.17 -14.38 -4.35
N PRO A 117 -34.41 -14.48 -5.68
CA PRO A 117 -35.64 -13.97 -6.25
C PRO A 117 -36.81 -14.75 -5.65
N GLN A 118 -37.71 -14.03 -4.97
CA GLN A 118 -39.00 -14.53 -4.51
C GLN A 118 -39.84 -14.93 -5.73
N VAL A 119 -39.89 -16.23 -6.03
CA VAL A 119 -41.01 -16.80 -6.80
C VAL A 119 -42.15 -17.06 -5.84
N ASP A 120 -43.09 -16.12 -5.83
CA ASP A 120 -44.43 -16.31 -5.31
C ASP A 120 -45.17 -17.30 -6.22
N GLU A 121 -45.42 -18.51 -5.74
CA GLU A 121 -46.50 -19.31 -6.31
C GLU A 121 -47.11 -20.25 -5.25
N THR A 122 -48.26 -19.82 -4.76
CA THR A 122 -49.13 -20.61 -3.91
C THR A 122 -49.98 -21.58 -4.76
N LEU A 123 -49.64 -22.87 -4.68
CA LEU A 123 -50.49 -24.09 -4.71
C LEU A 123 -51.43 -24.35 -5.94
N PRO A 124 -51.73 -25.60 -6.34
CA PRO A 124 -51.89 -26.78 -5.48
C PRO A 124 -51.38 -28.13 -6.02
N VAL A 125 -51.29 -29.08 -5.09
CA VAL A 125 -51.15 -30.53 -5.28
C VAL A 125 -52.34 -31.09 -6.07
N ASP A 126 -52.08 -31.76 -7.19
CA ASP A 126 -52.81 -32.99 -7.55
C ASP A 126 -51.94 -33.91 -8.44
N SER A 127 -52.28 -35.19 -8.36
CA SER A 127 -51.57 -36.37 -8.83
C SER A 127 -51.55 -36.55 -10.34
N ALA A 128 -50.49 -37.20 -10.85
CA ALA A 128 -50.51 -38.34 -11.80
C ALA A 128 -49.42 -38.28 -12.89
N GLU A 129 -48.65 -39.38 -12.94
CA GLU A 129 -48.12 -40.10 -14.10
C GLU A 129 -47.40 -39.37 -15.27
N GLY A 130 -46.12 -39.74 -15.46
CA GLY A 130 -45.65 -40.23 -16.78
C GLY A 130 -44.88 -39.28 -17.72
N ALA A 131 -43.62 -39.68 -17.99
CA ALA A 131 -42.91 -39.62 -19.28
C ALA A 131 -42.14 -38.36 -19.75
N LYS A 132 -40.80 -38.57 -19.86
CA LYS A 132 -39.88 -38.31 -20.99
C LYS A 132 -39.42 -36.88 -21.38
N THR A 133 -38.08 -36.83 -21.52
CA THR A 133 -37.21 -36.18 -22.54
C THR A 133 -36.66 -34.76 -22.38
N ALA A 134 -35.31 -34.74 -22.35
CA ALA A 134 -34.32 -33.85 -22.98
C ALA A 134 -34.44 -32.33 -22.80
N GLY A 135 -33.47 -31.78 -22.07
CA GLY A 135 -33.29 -30.36 -21.84
C GLY A 135 -32.63 -29.60 -22.98
N GLU A 136 -32.99 -28.32 -23.04
CA GLU A 136 -32.38 -27.27 -23.84
C GLU A 136 -32.79 -25.96 -23.16
N LEU A 137 -31.87 -25.09 -22.77
CA LEU A 137 -32.13 -23.65 -22.65
C LEU A 137 -30.83 -22.84 -22.78
N SER A 138 -30.62 -22.37 -24.01
CA SER A 138 -29.84 -21.17 -24.34
C SER A 138 -30.81 -19.98 -24.26
N PHE A 139 -30.61 -19.08 -23.29
CA PHE A 139 -31.39 -17.85 -23.19
C PHE A 139 -30.55 -16.68 -23.73
N VAL A 140 -30.75 -16.39 -25.02
CA VAL A 140 -30.31 -15.15 -25.66
C VAL A 140 -31.41 -14.09 -25.52
N SER A 141 -30.97 -12.84 -25.33
CA SER A 141 -31.69 -11.59 -25.60
C SER A 141 -32.86 -11.21 -24.69
N LEU A 142 -32.62 -10.17 -23.89
CA LEU A 142 -33.35 -8.91 -24.08
C LEU A 142 -32.56 -7.74 -23.46
N TRP A 143 -31.70 -7.11 -24.27
CA TRP A 143 -31.21 -5.76 -24.01
C TRP A 143 -32.01 -4.85 -24.96
N THR A 144 -32.90 -4.02 -24.43
CA THR A 144 -33.48 -2.89 -25.16
C THR A 144 -33.70 -1.73 -24.19
N ALA A 145 -33.22 -0.57 -24.63
CA ALA A 145 -33.07 0.70 -23.94
C ALA A 145 -34.36 1.54 -23.89
N GLU A 146 -34.35 2.57 -23.03
CA GLU A 146 -34.94 3.94 -23.15
C GLU A 146 -34.64 4.67 -21.81
N GLU A 147 -33.76 5.69 -21.73
CA GLU A 147 -33.98 7.17 -21.91
C GLU A 147 -35.14 7.71 -21.03
N ASP A 148 -35.06 8.76 -20.20
CA ASP A 148 -34.17 9.92 -20.07
C ASP A 148 -34.41 10.68 -18.72
N GLU A 149 -33.44 11.51 -18.33
CA GLU A 149 -33.44 12.74 -17.48
C GLU A 149 -34.11 12.81 -16.08
N GLU A 150 -33.37 13.27 -15.04
CA GLU A 150 -33.31 14.67 -14.59
C GLU A 150 -32.48 14.79 -13.29
N VAL A 151 -31.74 15.90 -13.16
CA VAL A 151 -30.89 16.25 -12.01
C VAL A 151 -31.70 16.87 -10.88
N ASP A 152 -31.41 16.55 -9.62
CA ASP A 152 -31.69 17.51 -8.56
C ASP A 152 -30.75 17.43 -7.35
N THR A 153 -30.36 18.61 -6.91
CA THR A 153 -29.42 18.89 -5.82
C THR A 153 -30.21 19.13 -4.55
N ILE A 154 -29.98 18.40 -3.44
CA ILE A 154 -30.35 18.87 -2.09
C ILE A 154 -29.37 18.32 -1.04
N SER A 155 -28.70 19.26 -0.39
CA SER A 155 -28.11 19.14 0.94
C SER A 155 -29.20 18.88 1.98
N SER A 156 -29.04 17.88 2.86
CA SER A 156 -29.46 17.99 4.26
C SER A 156 -29.08 16.75 5.06
N GLU A 157 -28.28 17.02 6.09
CA GLU A 157 -28.23 16.39 7.41
C GLU A 157 -29.25 15.26 7.64
N ARG A 158 -28.74 14.03 7.75
CA ARG A 158 -29.40 12.99 8.53
C ARG A 158 -28.49 12.53 9.66
N ASN A 159 -28.83 13.08 10.82
CA ASN A 159 -28.51 12.61 12.15
C ASN A 159 -28.90 11.13 12.23
N ILE A 160 -27.92 10.23 12.36
CA ILE A 160 -28.18 8.83 12.72
C ILE A 160 -27.85 8.71 14.19
N ASP A 161 -28.92 8.60 14.99
CA ASP A 161 -28.85 8.23 16.40
C ASP A 161 -28.21 6.85 16.52
N PHE A 162 -26.93 6.84 16.89
CA PHE A 162 -26.16 5.61 17.09
C PHE A 162 -26.56 5.01 18.44
N VAL A 163 -27.40 3.98 18.39
CA VAL A 163 -27.74 3.14 19.54
C VAL A 163 -26.45 2.49 20.05
N HIS A 164 -26.19 2.68 21.34
CA HIS A 164 -25.07 2.12 22.07
C HIS A 164 -25.13 0.58 22.03
N ASP A 165 -24.20 -0.04 21.31
CA ASP A 165 -23.75 -1.38 21.65
C ASP A 165 -22.21 -1.48 21.61
N ASP A 166 -21.71 -2.26 22.55
CA ASP A 166 -20.36 -2.26 23.10
C ASP A 166 -19.31 -2.83 22.14
N LEU A 167 -18.63 -1.97 21.37
CA LEU A 167 -17.35 -2.29 20.72
C LEU A 167 -16.25 -1.40 21.28
N THR A 168 -15.39 -2.01 22.09
CA THR A 168 -14.18 -1.39 22.65
C THR A 168 -13.13 -1.12 21.55
N ILE A 169 -13.28 0.02 20.86
CA ILE A 169 -12.27 0.57 19.96
C ILE A 169 -11.04 0.98 20.80
N PRO A 170 -9.81 0.49 20.50
CA PRO A 170 -8.62 0.94 21.19
C PRO A 170 -8.42 2.44 20.94
N LYS A 171 -8.40 3.24 22.02
CA LYS A 171 -8.22 4.71 22.00
C LYS A 171 -6.99 5.12 21.19
N ILE A 172 -7.18 5.44 19.92
CA ILE A 172 -6.23 6.19 19.10
C ILE A 172 -6.02 7.55 19.79
N THR A 173 -4.85 7.75 20.40
CA THR A 173 -4.54 8.97 21.14
C THR A 173 -4.34 10.14 20.18
N GLN A 174 -4.80 11.36 20.49
CA GLN A 174 -4.61 12.58 19.68
C GLN A 174 -3.17 12.77 19.18
N LYS A 175 -2.17 12.38 19.99
CA LYS A 175 -0.74 12.40 19.65
C LYS A 175 -0.37 11.52 18.45
N SER A 176 -1.09 10.44 18.20
CA SER A 176 -0.87 9.54 17.05
C SER A 176 -1.46 10.10 15.76
N ILE A 177 -2.63 10.75 15.83
CA ILE A 177 -3.28 11.45 14.72
C ILE A 177 -2.42 12.63 14.24
N LEU A 178 -2.01 13.50 15.16
CA LEU A 178 -1.11 14.64 14.89
C LEU A 178 0.23 14.20 14.27
N LYS A 179 0.76 13.03 14.66
CA LYS A 179 1.98 12.47 14.06
C LYS A 179 1.76 11.98 12.64
N ASN A 180 0.59 11.40 12.35
CA ASN A 180 0.24 10.93 11.02
C ASN A 180 0.04 12.11 10.06
N GLU A 181 -0.72 13.12 10.47
CA GLU A 181 -0.95 14.35 9.69
C GLU A 181 0.37 15.05 9.33
N LYS A 182 1.27 15.23 10.31
CA LYS A 182 2.59 15.82 10.07
C LYS A 182 3.44 15.01 9.09
N ASN A 183 3.31 13.67 9.10
CA ASN A 183 4.02 12.81 8.14
C ASN A 183 3.41 12.90 6.73
N ILE A 184 2.09 13.00 6.62
CA ILE A 184 1.38 13.20 5.34
C ILE A 184 1.82 14.53 4.72
N GLN A 185 1.82 15.61 5.50
CA GLN A 185 2.22 16.95 5.03
C GLN A 185 3.68 16.98 4.56
N LYS A 186 4.61 16.39 5.33
CA LYS A 186 6.02 16.28 4.88
C LYS A 186 6.17 15.48 3.60
N SER A 187 5.41 14.39 3.44
CA SER A 187 5.46 13.58 2.22
C SER A 187 4.92 14.33 1.00
N ALA A 188 3.91 15.17 1.18
CA ALA A 188 3.40 16.04 0.12
C ALA A 188 4.46 17.07 -0.31
N ILE A 189 5.07 17.79 0.65
CA ILE A 189 6.13 18.77 0.37
C ILE A 189 7.33 18.13 -0.34
N VAL A 190 7.78 16.95 0.11
CA VAL A 190 8.89 16.23 -0.55
C VAL A 190 8.56 15.89 -2.01
N THR A 191 7.32 15.52 -2.29
CA THR A 191 6.87 15.22 -3.65
C THR A 191 6.92 16.46 -4.53
N GLU A 192 6.48 17.60 -3.99
CA GLU A 192 6.47 18.87 -4.71
C GLU A 192 7.88 19.41 -4.97
N VAL A 193 8.78 19.37 -3.98
CA VAL A 193 10.18 19.80 -4.12
C VAL A 193 10.90 19.01 -5.21
N ILE A 194 10.72 17.68 -5.23
CA ILE A 194 11.35 16.82 -6.23
C ILE A 194 10.73 17.03 -7.62
N ALA A 195 9.41 17.22 -7.71
CA ALA A 195 8.75 17.54 -8.97
C ALA A 195 9.30 18.84 -9.56
N TYR A 196 9.45 19.88 -8.74
CA TYR A 196 10.01 21.17 -9.16
C TYR A 196 11.47 21.05 -9.63
N LEU A 197 12.30 20.29 -8.90
CA LEU A 197 13.69 20.04 -9.32
C LEU A 197 13.76 19.32 -10.67
N ASN A 198 12.91 18.32 -10.87
CA ASN A 198 12.86 17.56 -12.12
C ASN A 198 12.46 18.44 -13.30
N ASP A 199 11.43 19.28 -13.11
CA ASP A 199 10.98 20.25 -14.12
C ASP A 199 12.09 21.22 -14.52
N LYS A 200 12.80 21.81 -13.55
CA LYS A 200 13.87 22.78 -13.80
C LYS A 200 15.12 22.19 -14.46
N THR A 201 15.44 20.93 -14.16
CA THR A 201 16.70 20.31 -14.58
C THR A 201 16.52 19.27 -15.70
N ASN A 202 15.28 19.04 -16.14
CA ASN A 202 14.92 17.90 -17.00
C ASN A 202 15.43 16.55 -16.44
N SER A 203 15.42 16.41 -15.11
CA SER A 203 15.84 15.18 -14.41
C SER A 203 14.66 14.29 -14.04
N CYS A 204 14.95 13.06 -13.60
CA CYS A 204 13.94 12.08 -13.20
C CYS A 204 14.18 11.53 -11.77
N PHE A 205 14.41 12.42 -10.81
CA PHE A 205 14.54 12.04 -9.40
C PHE A 205 13.21 11.53 -8.85
N ARG A 206 13.25 10.45 -8.07
CA ARG A 206 12.06 9.85 -7.48
C ARG A 206 11.80 10.40 -6.08
N PRO A 207 10.58 10.90 -5.77
CA PRO A 207 10.21 11.35 -4.42
C PRO A 207 9.99 10.18 -3.46
N THR A 208 9.94 8.94 -3.97
CA THR A 208 9.91 7.71 -3.16
C THR A 208 11.29 7.22 -2.72
N ASN A 209 12.37 7.74 -3.32
CA ASN A 209 13.73 7.34 -2.97
C ASN A 209 14.09 7.85 -1.56
N ARG A 210 14.48 6.94 -0.68
CA ARG A 210 14.82 7.23 0.71
C ARG A 210 15.88 8.32 0.85
N LYS A 211 16.99 8.26 0.12
CA LYS A 211 18.07 9.26 0.23
C LYS A 211 17.58 10.67 -0.10
N ASN A 212 16.78 10.80 -1.16
CA ASN A 212 16.21 12.09 -1.59
C ASN A 212 15.18 12.62 -0.57
N ARG A 213 14.35 11.73 -0.01
CA ARG A 213 13.37 12.09 1.01
C ARG A 213 14.06 12.55 2.29
N ASP A 214 15.07 11.81 2.75
CA ASP A 214 15.72 12.02 4.04
C ASP A 214 16.41 13.40 4.10
N VAL A 215 17.08 13.83 3.02
CA VAL A 215 17.72 15.17 2.96
C VAL A 215 16.70 16.31 2.99
N ILE A 216 15.54 16.16 2.33
CA ILE A 216 14.48 17.18 2.34
C ILE A 216 13.77 17.20 3.71
N ILE A 217 13.46 16.03 4.27
CA ILE A 217 12.81 15.91 5.59
C ILE A 217 13.71 16.49 6.69
N ALA A 218 15.03 16.30 6.60
CA ALA A 218 15.97 16.91 7.54
C ALA A 218 15.80 18.44 7.59
N ARG A 219 15.77 19.09 6.43
CA ARG A 219 15.55 20.55 6.30
C ARG A 219 14.16 20.99 6.75
N LEU A 220 13.12 20.20 6.48
CA LEU A 220 11.78 20.47 7.00
C LEU A 220 11.72 20.40 8.54
N ASN A 221 12.54 19.55 9.17
CA ASN A 221 12.64 19.48 10.63
C ASN A 221 13.42 20.66 11.23
N GLU A 222 14.34 21.25 10.46
CA GLU A 222 15.07 22.48 10.82
C GLU A 222 14.18 23.73 10.72
N GLY A 223 13.05 23.65 10.03
CA GLY A 223 12.04 24.72 9.94
C GLY A 223 11.95 25.41 8.59
N TYR A 224 12.66 24.92 7.57
CA TYR A 224 12.58 25.47 6.21
C TYR A 224 11.25 25.17 5.53
N SER A 225 10.78 26.11 4.73
CA SER A 225 9.52 26.05 3.97
C SER A 225 9.74 25.49 2.56
N LEU A 226 8.65 25.09 1.90
CA LEU A 226 8.66 24.66 0.50
C LEU A 226 9.26 25.74 -0.42
N GLU A 227 8.96 27.01 -0.13
CA GLU A 227 9.44 28.18 -0.85
C GLU A 227 10.97 28.29 -0.78
N ASP A 228 11.57 27.97 0.37
CA ASP A 228 13.02 27.97 0.55
C ASP A 228 13.70 26.94 -0.36
N PHE A 229 13.12 25.75 -0.51
CA PHE A 229 13.64 24.74 -1.44
C PHE A 229 13.55 25.21 -2.89
N LYS A 230 12.41 25.78 -3.29
CA LYS A 230 12.23 26.32 -4.65
C LYS A 230 13.27 27.40 -4.94
N LYS A 231 13.52 28.29 -3.99
CA LYS A 231 14.55 29.34 -4.10
C LYS A 231 15.96 28.78 -4.27
N VAL A 232 16.36 27.77 -3.49
CA VAL A 232 17.67 27.12 -3.65
C VAL A 232 17.81 26.46 -5.03
N ILE A 233 16.74 25.82 -5.52
CA ILE A 233 16.71 25.23 -6.86
C ILE A 233 16.90 26.32 -7.91
N ASP A 234 16.16 27.42 -7.83
CA ASP A 234 16.27 28.52 -8.81
C ASP A 234 17.69 29.12 -8.83
N VAL A 235 18.25 29.45 -7.66
CA VAL A 235 19.60 30.00 -7.54
C VAL A 235 20.65 29.07 -8.14
N LYS A 236 20.59 27.77 -7.83
CA LYS A 236 21.61 26.82 -8.32
C LYS A 236 21.40 26.44 -9.77
N THR A 237 20.16 26.34 -10.26
CA THR A 237 19.91 26.05 -11.66
C THR A 237 20.34 27.21 -12.55
N GLU A 238 20.16 28.46 -12.14
CA GLU A 238 20.65 29.62 -12.89
C GLU A 238 22.17 29.58 -13.11
N HIS A 239 22.95 29.18 -12.11
CA HIS A 239 24.41 29.14 -12.20
C HIS A 239 24.98 27.83 -12.76
N TRP A 240 24.41 26.68 -12.40
CA TRP A 240 25.01 25.37 -12.68
C TRP A 240 24.41 24.66 -13.88
N LEU A 241 23.19 25.00 -14.31
CA LEU A 241 22.53 24.28 -15.40
C LEU A 241 23.20 24.54 -16.74
N ALA A 242 23.70 25.76 -16.96
CA ALA A 242 24.43 26.12 -18.17
C ALA A 242 25.86 25.58 -18.21
N ASP A 243 26.41 25.17 -17.05
CA ASP A 243 27.78 24.70 -16.95
C ASP A 243 27.87 23.17 -17.04
N SER A 244 28.66 22.69 -18.00
CA SER A 244 28.86 21.26 -18.28
C SER A 244 29.45 20.46 -17.11
N TYR A 245 30.23 21.12 -16.25
CA TYR A 245 30.80 20.50 -15.06
C TYR A 245 29.80 20.55 -13.91
N TRP A 246 29.27 21.74 -13.60
CA TRP A 246 28.47 21.95 -12.39
C TRP A 246 27.07 21.35 -12.45
N SER A 247 26.48 21.19 -13.64
CA SER A 247 25.15 20.60 -13.83
C SER A 247 25.00 19.20 -13.20
N ARG A 248 26.08 18.42 -13.12
CA ARG A 248 26.06 17.09 -12.49
C ARG A 248 25.75 17.12 -10.99
N TYR A 249 25.88 18.28 -10.35
CA TYR A 249 25.65 18.49 -8.91
C TYR A 249 24.24 19.02 -8.61
N LEU A 250 23.39 19.19 -9.62
CA LEU A 250 21.96 19.51 -9.46
C LEU A 250 21.16 18.28 -9.01
N ARG A 251 21.49 17.76 -7.82
CA ARG A 251 20.85 16.59 -7.20
C ARG A 251 20.33 16.91 -5.80
N PRO A 252 19.31 16.20 -5.29
CA PRO A 252 18.77 16.44 -3.95
C PRO A 252 19.82 16.43 -2.84
N ALA A 253 20.77 15.48 -2.87
CA ALA A 253 21.80 15.35 -1.84
C ALA A 253 22.74 16.58 -1.78
N THR A 254 23.09 17.14 -2.94
CA THR A 254 23.98 18.30 -3.01
C THR A 254 23.24 19.60 -2.69
N LEU A 255 22.02 19.77 -3.24
CA LEU A 255 21.23 20.99 -3.04
C LEU A 255 20.70 21.13 -1.60
N PHE A 256 20.32 20.01 -0.98
CA PHE A 256 19.70 19.98 0.35
C PHE A 256 20.61 19.40 1.44
N GLY A 257 21.89 19.22 1.12
CA GLY A 257 22.96 18.84 2.04
C GLY A 257 23.35 20.00 2.97
N THR A 258 24.45 19.85 3.71
CA THR A 258 24.90 20.77 4.79
C THR A 258 24.93 22.25 4.42
N LYS A 259 25.15 22.58 3.14
CA LYS A 259 25.26 23.95 2.62
C LYS A 259 23.92 24.60 2.22
N PHE A 260 22.76 23.98 2.54
CA PHE A 260 21.44 24.48 2.16
C PHE A 260 21.21 25.97 2.52
N GLU A 261 21.47 26.36 3.76
CA GLU A 261 21.28 27.74 4.22
C GLU A 261 22.19 28.73 3.49
N SER A 262 23.42 28.31 3.16
CA SER A 262 24.34 29.12 2.37
C SER A 262 23.78 29.37 0.96
N TYR A 263 23.21 28.35 0.32
CA TYR A 263 22.59 28.49 -0.99
C TYR A 263 21.34 29.35 -0.97
N LEU A 264 20.52 29.25 0.09
CA LEU A 264 19.32 30.05 0.27
C LEU A 264 19.62 31.56 0.38
N ASN A 265 20.76 31.88 0.98
CA ASN A 265 21.24 33.24 1.21
C ASN A 265 22.20 33.76 0.12
N GLN A 266 22.52 32.93 -0.87
CA GLN A 266 23.41 33.35 -1.96
C GLN A 266 22.74 34.44 -2.79
N ARG A 267 23.44 35.56 -3.01
CA ARG A 267 22.97 36.65 -3.87
C ARG A 267 23.23 36.28 -5.32
N ILE A 268 22.21 36.35 -6.16
CA ILE A 268 22.35 36.23 -7.62
C ILE A 268 23.09 37.49 -8.09
N SER A 269 24.38 37.36 -8.34
CA SER A 269 25.16 38.42 -9.00
C SER A 269 25.05 38.22 -10.51
N PRO A 270 24.39 39.13 -11.25
CA PRO A 270 24.38 39.08 -12.71
C PRO A 270 25.78 39.49 -13.22
N GLY A 271 26.70 38.54 -13.27
CA GLY A 271 28.07 38.78 -13.72
C GLY A 271 29.05 37.76 -13.16
N THR A 272 29.25 36.69 -13.93
CA THR A 272 30.43 35.80 -13.98
C THR A 272 31.45 35.95 -12.83
N GLY A 273 31.10 35.47 -11.64
CA GLY A 273 32.09 35.03 -10.67
C GLY A 273 32.50 33.62 -11.07
N ARG A 274 33.74 33.45 -11.56
CA ARG A 274 34.31 32.15 -11.95
C ARG A 274 34.29 31.24 -10.70
N LEU A 275 33.32 30.33 -10.64
CA LEU A 275 33.20 29.34 -9.56
C LEU A 275 34.51 28.56 -9.49
N ARG A 276 35.23 28.63 -8.36
CA ARG A 276 36.44 27.85 -8.16
C ARG A 276 36.05 26.53 -7.49
N GLU A 277 36.64 25.42 -7.92
CA GLU A 277 36.46 24.11 -7.27
C GLU A 277 36.75 24.20 -5.76
N GLU A 278 37.69 25.06 -5.38
CA GLU A 278 38.10 25.36 -4.00
C GLU A 278 36.98 25.90 -3.10
N ASP A 279 35.92 26.49 -3.65
CA ASP A 279 34.76 26.97 -2.87
C ASP A 279 33.84 25.81 -2.44
N PHE A 280 34.09 24.61 -2.98
CA PHE A 280 33.30 23.42 -2.75
C PHE A 280 34.18 22.26 -2.31
N ASP A 281 34.56 22.22 -1.03
CA ASP A 281 35.03 20.98 -0.40
C ASP A 281 33.92 19.92 -0.52
N PHE A 282 34.20 18.86 -1.29
CA PHE A 282 33.31 17.74 -1.58
C PHE A 282 33.73 16.43 -0.87
N ASP A 283 34.62 16.50 0.10
CA ASP A 283 35.23 15.33 0.78
C ASP A 283 34.34 14.65 1.84
N ASP A 284 33.02 14.87 1.85
CA ASP A 284 32.09 14.29 2.84
C ASP A 284 31.17 13.18 2.27
N GLU A 285 31.65 12.38 1.30
CA GLU A 285 31.06 11.06 1.02
C GLU A 285 31.98 9.95 1.53
N ALA A 286 31.79 9.57 2.81
CA ALA A 286 32.19 8.29 3.39
C ALA A 286 31.04 7.69 4.21
#